data_AF-A0AA88EBD2-F1
#
_entry.id   AF-A0AA88EBD2-F1
#
_cell.length_a   1.000
_cell.length_b   1.000
_cell.length_c   1.000
_cell.angle_alpha   90.00
_cell.angle_beta   90.00
_cell.angle_gamma   90.00
#
_symmetry.space_group_name_H-M   'P 1'
#
loop_
_entity.id
_entity.type
_entity.pdbx_description
1 polymer ?
#
loop_
_entity_poly.entity_id
_entity_poly.type
_entity_poly.pdbx_seq_one_letter_code
_entity_poly.pdbx_strand_id
1 'polypeptide(L)'
;MAARIMTCDKFPRVCRLKSSSGPDCCKKKCVNVSRDRFNCGMCGYKCKYTEICCKGKCVNASFDKRHCGGCNNKCKKGQFCAYGMCSCA
;
A
#
# COMPACT_ATOMS: atom_id res chain seq x y z
N MET A 1 9.39 -15.58 33.90
CA MET A 1 9.98 -14.49 33.10
C MET A 1 8.85 -13.86 32.29
N ALA A 2 8.44 -12.63 32.58
CA ALA A 2 7.41 -11.96 31.77
C ALA A 2 8.01 -11.65 30.40
N ALA A 3 7.55 -12.33 29.35
CA ALA A 3 7.86 -11.94 27.97
C ALA A 3 7.39 -10.49 27.80
N ARG A 4 8.34 -9.55 27.77
CA ARG A 4 8.03 -8.15 27.44
C ARG A 4 7.48 -8.17 26.02
N ILE A 5 6.17 -8.06 25.89
CA ILE A 5 5.50 -7.99 24.59
C ILE A 5 6.02 -6.73 23.91
N MET A 6 6.94 -6.90 22.96
CA MET A 6 7.54 -5.81 22.21
C MET A 6 6.57 -5.36 21.11
N THR A 7 5.49 -4.68 21.51
CA THR A 7 4.55 -4.08 20.55
C THR A 7 5.11 -2.78 20.01
N CYS A 8 4.73 -2.45 18.77
CA CYS A 8 5.24 -1.26 18.11
C CYS A 8 4.80 0.06 18.75
N ASP A 9 3.71 0.07 19.55
CA ASP A 9 3.22 1.28 20.21
C ASP A 9 4.17 1.74 21.33
N LYS A 10 4.90 0.80 21.94
CA LYS A 10 5.93 1.09 22.96
C LYS A 10 7.34 1.07 22.37
N PHE A 11 7.57 0.24 21.35
CA PHE A 11 8.87 0.06 20.72
C PHE A 11 8.77 0.23 19.20
N PRO A 12 8.62 1.46 18.67
CA PRO A 12 8.38 1.70 17.25
C PRO A 12 9.51 1.19 16.34
N ARG A 13 10.72 0.98 16.89
CA ARG A 13 11.86 0.43 16.14
C ARG A 13 11.64 -1.02 15.69
N VAL A 14 10.75 -1.78 16.33
CA VAL A 14 10.47 -3.17 15.92
C VAL A 14 9.90 -3.26 14.51
N CYS A 15 9.20 -2.22 14.05
CA CYS A 15 8.67 -2.16 12.69
C CYS A 15 9.74 -1.96 11.61
N ARG A 16 10.93 -1.46 11.98
CA ARG A 16 12.05 -1.28 11.06
C ARG A 16 12.91 -2.54 10.89
N LEU A 17 12.60 -3.60 11.62
CA LEU A 17 13.27 -4.90 11.46
C LEU A 17 12.89 -5.51 10.11
N LYS A 18 13.83 -6.21 9.47
CA LYS A 18 13.61 -6.83 8.15
C LYS A 18 12.43 -7.81 8.12
N SER A 19 12.15 -8.47 9.25
CA SER A 19 11.05 -9.43 9.38
C SER A 19 9.67 -8.78 9.60
N SER A 20 9.61 -7.45 9.70
CA SER A 20 8.36 -6.72 9.89
C SER A 20 7.62 -6.50 8.57
N SER A 21 6.29 -6.50 8.60
CA SER A 21 5.44 -6.24 7.43
C SER A 21 5.50 -4.81 6.91
N GLY A 22 6.06 -3.89 7.69
CA GLY A 22 6.36 -2.52 7.28
C GLY A 22 6.87 -1.64 8.40
N PRO A 23 7.28 -0.40 8.08
CA PRO A 23 7.91 0.51 9.03
C PRO A 23 6.92 1.24 9.96
N ASP A 24 5.63 1.23 9.64
CA ASP A 24 4.62 2.05 10.30
C ASP A 24 3.89 1.25 11.38
N CYS A 25 3.70 1.83 12.56
CA CYS A 25 2.95 1.18 13.63
C CYS A 25 1.46 1.53 13.56
N CYS A 26 0.63 0.49 13.55
CA CYS A 26 -0.81 0.54 13.46
C CYS A 26 -1.46 -0.41 14.46
N LYS A 27 -2.01 0.12 15.56
CA LYS A 27 -2.72 -0.65 16.61
C LYS A 27 -1.91 -1.90 17.01
N LYS A 28 -0.68 -1.71 17.49
CA LYS A 28 0.26 -2.78 17.89
C LYS A 28 0.83 -3.64 16.76
N LYS A 29 0.41 -3.45 15.51
CA LYS A 29 0.90 -4.17 14.33
C LYS A 29 1.75 -3.28 13.46
N CYS A 30 2.81 -3.83 12.89
CA CYS A 30 3.59 -3.13 11.90
C CYS A 30 2.97 -3.32 10.52
N VAL A 31 2.73 -2.23 9.82
CA VAL A 31 2.15 -2.19 8.48
C VAL A 31 3.02 -1.29 7.60
N ASN A 32 2.75 -1.29 6.30
CA ASN A 32 3.40 -0.37 5.38
C ASN A 32 2.33 0.51 4.75
N VAL A 33 2.23 1.75 5.21
CA VAL A 33 1.19 2.66 4.73
C VAL A 33 1.35 3.05 3.27
N SER A 34 2.50 2.75 2.66
CA SER A 34 2.77 3.05 1.26
C SER A 34 2.26 1.98 0.28
N ARG A 35 1.97 0.76 0.75
CA ARG A 35 1.56 -0.39 -0.09
C ARG A 35 0.40 -1.19 0.47
N ASP A 36 0.08 -1.05 1.75
CA ASP A 36 -1.02 -1.76 2.38
C ASP A 36 -2.36 -1.11 2.01
N ARG A 37 -3.20 -1.86 1.30
CA ARG A 37 -4.54 -1.41 0.89
C ARG A 37 -5.48 -1.10 2.05
N PHE A 38 -5.21 -1.62 3.25
CA PHE A 38 -6.04 -1.42 4.43
C PHE A 38 -5.53 -0.28 5.33
N ASN A 39 -4.32 0.22 5.08
CA ASN A 39 -3.67 1.25 5.87
C ASN A 39 -2.99 2.28 4.95
N CYS A 40 -3.61 2.64 3.82
CA CYS A 40 -2.95 3.41 2.78
C CYS A 40 -2.84 4.89 3.14
N GLY A 41 -1.61 5.41 3.22
CA GLY A 41 -1.31 6.81 3.60
C GLY A 41 -1.48 7.10 5.08
N MET A 42 -2.42 6.43 5.74
CA MET A 42 -2.62 6.49 7.19
C MET A 42 -3.23 5.20 7.72
N CYS A 43 -3.10 5.02 9.03
CA CYS A 43 -3.61 3.84 9.71
C CYS A 43 -5.13 3.67 9.57
N GLY A 44 -5.57 2.48 9.16
CA GLY A 44 -7.00 2.18 8.97
C GLY A 44 -7.65 2.81 7.74
N TYR A 45 -6.90 3.56 6.92
CA TYR A 45 -7.43 4.11 5.68
C TYR A 45 -7.42 3.04 4.58
N LYS A 46 -8.62 2.50 4.34
CA LYS A 46 -8.82 1.41 3.39
C LYS A 46 -9.16 1.96 2.00
N CYS A 47 -8.39 1.55 0.99
CA CYS A 47 -8.71 1.83 -0.41
C CYS A 47 -9.99 1.12 -0.86
N LYS A 48 -10.68 1.69 -1.86
CA LYS A 48 -11.86 1.06 -2.48
C LYS A 48 -11.50 -0.25 -3.15
N TYR A 49 -12.51 -1.04 -3.52
CA TYR A 49 -12.33 -2.41 -4.02
C TYR A 49 -11.38 -2.50 -5.23
N THR A 50 -11.49 -1.58 -6.19
CA THR A 50 -10.67 -1.53 -7.42
C THR A 50 -9.39 -0.69 -7.28
N GLU A 51 -9.11 -0.20 -6.07
CA GLU A 51 -7.96 0.67 -5.80
C GLU A 51 -6.84 -0.10 -5.11
N ILE A 52 -5.62 0.24 -5.49
CA ILE A 52 -4.40 -0.24 -4.85
C ILE A 52 -3.78 0.90 -4.05
N CYS A 53 -3.05 0.56 -2.99
CA CYS A 53 -2.24 1.55 -2.30
C CYS A 53 -0.92 1.74 -3.04
N CYS A 54 -0.69 2.95 -3.54
CA CYS A 54 0.52 3.32 -4.25
C CYS A 54 1.13 4.57 -3.63
N LYS A 55 2.29 4.41 -2.99
CA LYS A 55 3.02 5.50 -2.32
C LYS A 55 2.14 6.27 -1.33
N GLY A 56 1.29 5.55 -0.60
CA GLY A 56 0.40 6.12 0.41
C GLY A 56 -0.85 6.80 -0.16
N LYS A 57 -1.17 6.57 -1.44
CA LYS A 57 -2.41 7.04 -2.06
C LYS A 57 -3.16 5.88 -2.68
N CYS A 58 -4.47 5.86 -2.48
CA CYS A 58 -5.33 4.93 -3.19
C CYS A 58 -5.46 5.38 -4.63
N VAL A 59 -5.09 4.51 -5.56
CA VAL A 59 -5.14 4.76 -7.01
C VAL A 59 -5.86 3.61 -7.69
N ASN A 60 -6.65 3.93 -8.72
CA ASN A 60 -7.41 2.92 -9.44
C ASN A 60 -6.50 2.21 -10.46
N ALA A 61 -6.13 0.97 -10.18
CA ALA A 61 -5.26 0.23 -11.09
C ALA A 61 -5.98 -0.25 -12.35
N SER A 62 -7.31 -0.25 -12.37
CA SER A 62 -8.09 -0.73 -13.52
C SER A 62 -8.25 0.32 -14.62
N PHE A 63 -8.20 1.61 -14.26
CA PHE A 63 -8.50 2.71 -15.18
C PHE A 63 -7.51 3.89 -15.13
N ASP A 64 -6.68 4.03 -14.08
CA ASP A 64 -5.66 5.09 -14.07
C ASP A 64 -4.50 4.70 -15.00
N LYS A 65 -4.35 5.43 -16.11
CA LYS A 65 -3.25 5.28 -17.08
C LYS A 65 -1.85 5.37 -16.48
N ARG A 66 -1.68 5.93 -15.27
CA ARG A 66 -0.39 6.05 -14.57
C ARG A 66 -0.11 4.88 -13.63
N HIS A 67 -1.13 4.08 -13.33
CA HIS A 67 -1.08 2.98 -12.36
C HIS A 67 -1.76 1.71 -12.90
N CYS A 68 -1.74 1.51 -14.22
CA CYS A 68 -2.53 0.48 -14.89
C CYS A 68 -2.03 -0.92 -14.55
N GLY A 69 -2.85 -1.73 -13.90
CA GLY A 69 -2.48 -3.06 -13.41
C GLY A 69 -1.48 -3.06 -12.23
N GLY A 70 -0.97 -1.90 -11.80
CA GLY A 70 0.03 -1.83 -10.75
C GLY A 70 0.55 -0.43 -10.43
N CYS A 71 1.16 -0.28 -9.26
CA CYS A 71 1.67 1.01 -8.79
C CYS A 71 2.81 1.54 -9.67
N ASN A 72 2.65 2.74 -10.24
CA ASN A 72 3.56 3.39 -11.20
C ASN A 72 3.68 2.64 -12.54
N ASN A 73 2.71 1.81 -12.91
CA ASN A 73 2.68 1.17 -14.22
C ASN A 73 1.95 2.07 -15.23
N LYS A 74 2.70 2.95 -15.89
CA LYS A 74 2.13 3.92 -16.83
C LYS A 74 2.00 3.32 -18.23
N CYS A 75 0.82 3.44 -18.85
CA CYS A 75 0.63 3.05 -20.25
C CYS A 75 1.37 3.97 -21.23
N LYS A 76 1.72 3.46 -22.41
CA LYS A 76 2.40 4.24 -23.45
C LYS A 76 1.51 5.36 -23.96
N LYS A 77 2.12 6.37 -24.59
CA LYS A 77 1.37 7.48 -25.21
C LYS A 77 0.44 6.90 -26.29
N GLY A 78 -0.84 7.28 -26.25
CA GLY A 78 -1.88 6.73 -27.15
C GLY A 78 -2.61 5.50 -26.61
N GLN A 79 -2.23 4.96 -25.45
CA GLN A 79 -2.93 3.86 -24.80
C GLN A 79 -3.83 4.34 -23.66
N PHE A 80 -4.90 3.60 -23.42
CA PHE A 80 -5.77 3.76 -22.24
C PHE A 80 -5.65 2.55 -21.33
N CYS A 81 -5.95 2.75 -20.05
CA CYS A 81 -6.02 1.66 -19.10
C CYS A 81 -7.46 1.14 -19.06
N ALA A 82 -7.65 -0.14 -19.38
CA ALA A 82 -8.92 -0.83 -19.25
C ALA A 82 -8.72 -2.16 -18.54
N TYR A 83 -9.51 -2.40 -17.50
CA TYR A 83 -9.47 -3.62 -16.69
C TYR A 83 -8.06 -3.98 -16.18
N GLY A 84 -7.20 -2.98 -15.97
CA GLY A 84 -5.83 -3.18 -15.48
C GLY A 84 -4.81 -3.53 -16.56
N MET A 85 -5.20 -3.40 -17.84
CA MET A 85 -4.35 -3.65 -18.99
C MET A 85 -4.27 -2.39 -19.86
N CYS A 86 -3.08 -2.10 -20.37
CA CYS A 86 -2.91 -1.02 -21.33
C CYS A 86 -3.41 -1.48 -22.70
N SER A 87 -4.54 -0.93 -23.14
CA SER A 87 -5.10 -1.19 -24.46
C SER A 87 -4.79 -0.04 -25.41
N CYS A 88 -4.63 -0.36 -26.69
CA CYS A 88 -4.59 0.65 -27.75
C CYS A 88 -6.01 1.09 -28.05
N ALA A 89 -6.20 2.39 -28.23
CA ALA A 89 -7.42 2.97 -28.81
C ALA A 89 -7.34 2.90 -30.34
#